data_AF-A0A7V9DIR6-F1
#
_entry.id   AF-A0A7V9DIR6-F1
#
_cell.length_a   1.000
_cell.length_b   1.000
_cell.length_c   1.000
_cell.angle_alpha   90.00
_cell.angle_beta   90.00
_cell.angle_gamma   90.00
#
_symmetry.space_group_name_H-M   'P 1'
#
loop_
_entity.id
_entity.type
_entity.pdbx_description
1 polymer ?
#
loop_
_entity_poly.entity_id
_entity_poly.type
_entity_poly.pdbx_seq_one_letter_code
_entity_poly.pdbx_strand_id
1 'polypeptide(L)'
;MTDLVQTGVDGRALSARGTATRRRLLEAAEQIFAALGYHDASIVKITEAAGVGQGTFYLYFGSKKQVFDEVVLDLNARVRHAMSEASAAGSTRAEKELLGFGAFFRFTADHPALYR
;
A
#
# COMPACT_ATOMS: atom_id res chain seq x y z
N MET A 1 6.78 -11.79 10.19
CA MET A 1 6.87 -10.42 9.61
C MET A 1 8.31 -10.00 9.69
N THR A 2 9.11 -10.34 8.67
CA THR A 2 10.51 -9.93 8.61
C THR A 2 10.51 -8.43 8.40
N ASP A 3 11.08 -7.67 9.34
CA ASP A 3 11.36 -6.25 9.18
C ASP A 3 12.33 -6.10 7.99
N LEU A 4 11.78 -6.03 6.78
CA LEU A 4 12.55 -5.72 5.59
C LEU A 4 13.03 -4.28 5.77
N VAL A 5 14.34 -4.13 5.95
CA VAL A 5 14.99 -2.83 6.01
C VAL A 5 14.53 -2.00 4.82
N GLN A 6 13.76 -0.94 5.09
CA GLN A 6 13.32 -0.04 4.04
C GLN A 6 14.53 0.71 3.51
N THR A 7 14.71 0.68 2.18
CA THR A 7 15.80 1.36 1.50
C THR A 7 15.28 2.59 0.75
N GLY A 8 16.13 3.61 0.64
CA GLY A 8 15.93 4.72 -0.29
C GLY A 8 16.24 4.30 -1.73
N VAL A 9 16.00 5.20 -2.68
CA VAL A 9 16.35 4.94 -4.10
C VAL A 9 17.86 4.75 -4.34
N ASP A 10 18.71 5.23 -3.41
CA ASP A 10 20.16 5.04 -3.44
C ASP A 10 20.60 3.68 -2.87
N GLY A 11 19.65 2.80 -2.51
CA GLY A 11 19.90 1.47 -1.98
C GLY A 11 20.34 1.46 -0.51
N ARG A 12 20.44 2.63 0.15
CA ARG A 12 20.83 2.69 1.56
C ARG A 12 19.65 2.49 2.49
N ALA A 13 19.91 1.88 3.65
CA ALA A 13 18.93 1.73 4.71
C ALA A 13 18.45 3.11 5.21
N LEU A 14 17.14 3.25 5.39
CA LEU A 14 16.54 4.48 5.89
C LEU A 14 16.68 4.60 7.41
N SER A 15 16.88 5.83 7.90
CA SER A 15 16.73 6.13 9.31
C SER A 15 15.27 5.97 9.75
N ALA A 16 15.00 5.91 11.06
CA ALA A 16 13.63 5.85 11.58
C ALA A 16 12.72 6.98 11.04
N ARG A 17 13.26 8.21 10.95
CA ARG A 17 12.56 9.35 10.34
C ARG A 17 12.35 9.16 8.83
N GLY A 18 13.33 8.56 8.14
CA GLY A 18 13.23 8.22 6.73
C GLY A 18 12.13 7.21 6.46
N THR A 19 12.09 6.12 7.24
CA THR A 19 11.04 5.09 7.17
C THR A 19 9.66 5.69 7.43
N ALA A 20 9.51 6.55 8.45
CA ALA A 20 8.25 7.22 8.72
C ALA A 20 7.79 8.14 7.57
N THR A 21 8.74 8.81 6.91
CA THR A 21 8.44 9.68 5.75
C THR A 21 8.06 8.86 4.52
N ARG A 22 8.77 7.76 4.26
CA ARG A 22 8.44 6.81 3.19
C ARG A 22 7.04 6.21 3.37
N ARG A 23 6.69 5.83 4.59
CA ARG A 23 5.35 5.33 4.93
C ARG A 23 4.26 6.37 4.64
N ARG A 24 4.43 7.62 5.09
CA ARG A 24 3.47 8.70 4.79
C ARG A 24 3.28 8.93 3.30
N LEU A 25 4.36 8.87 2.52
CA LEU A 25 4.29 8.99 1.07
C LEU A 25 3.54 7.82 0.42
N LEU A 26 3.73 6.59 0.91
CA LEU A 26 3.00 5.41 0.42
C LEU A 26 1.51 5.49 0.74
N GLU A 27 1.15 5.90 1.96
CA GLU A 27 -0.23 6.11 2.40
C GLU A 27 -0.92 7.23 1.60
N ALA A 28 -0.24 8.35 1.39
CA ALA A 28 -0.74 9.43 0.55
C ALA A 28 -0.90 8.99 -0.91
N ALA A 29 0.01 8.17 -1.43
CA ALA A 29 -0.10 7.63 -2.77
C ALA A 29 -1.32 6.72 -2.91
N GLU A 30 -1.56 5.81 -1.97
CA GLU A 30 -2.78 4.98 -1.93
C GLU A 30 -4.05 5.85 -1.96
N GLN A 31 -4.12 6.88 -1.11
CA GLN A 31 -5.27 7.79 -1.07
C GLN A 31 -5.49 8.53 -2.39
N ILE A 32 -4.42 9.06 -2.99
CA ILE A 32 -4.49 9.81 -4.24
C ILE A 32 -4.87 8.90 -5.41
N PHE A 33 -4.31 7.69 -5.49
CA PHE A 33 -4.70 6.72 -6.51
C PHE A 33 -6.16 6.26 -6.32
N ALA A 34 -6.61 6.07 -5.09
CA ALA A 34 -8.01 5.72 -4.79
C ALA A 34 -9.00 6.81 -5.23
N ALA A 35 -8.64 8.07 -5.01
CA ALA A 35 -9.51 9.20 -5.29
C ALA A 35 -9.56 9.57 -6.78
N LEU A 36 -8.42 9.48 -7.48
CA LEU A 36 -8.25 10.05 -8.81
C LEU A 36 -7.95 9.02 -9.91
N GLY A 37 -7.68 7.77 -9.55
CA GLY A 37 -7.11 6.80 -10.47
C GLY A 37 -5.65 7.08 -10.83
N TYR A 38 -5.00 6.13 -11.49
CA TYR A 38 -3.57 6.21 -11.79
C TYR A 38 -3.21 7.37 -12.73
N HIS A 39 -4.04 7.63 -13.74
CA HIS A 39 -3.74 8.62 -14.77
C HIS A 39 -3.75 10.06 -14.21
N ASP A 40 -4.79 10.44 -13.47
CA ASP A 40 -4.96 11.80 -12.93
C ASP A 40 -4.20 12.07 -11.63
N ALA A 41 -3.69 11.01 -10.99
CA ALA A 41 -2.74 11.12 -9.90
C ALA A 41 -1.40 11.74 -10.37
N SER A 42 -0.76 12.52 -9.51
CA SER A 42 0.55 13.12 -9.78
C SER A 42 1.43 13.09 -8.53
N ILE A 43 2.76 13.11 -8.74
CA ILE A 43 3.73 13.21 -7.63
C ILE A 43 3.46 14.45 -6.78
N VAL A 44 3.05 15.56 -7.42
CA VAL A 44 2.66 16.80 -6.75
C VAL A 44 1.56 16.55 -5.71
N LYS A 45 0.43 15.99 -6.15
CA LYS A 45 -0.73 15.71 -5.27
C LYS A 45 -0.37 14.74 -4.13
N ILE A 46 0.46 13.74 -4.43
CA ILE A 46 0.96 12.78 -3.42
C ILE A 46 1.79 13.51 -2.36
N THR A 47 2.72 14.37 -2.78
CA THR A 47 3.62 15.09 -1.87
C THR A 47 2.88 16.13 -1.03
N GLU A 48 1.88 16.79 -1.61
CA GLU A 48 0.98 17.71 -0.90
C GLU A 48 0.18 16.96 0.17
N ALA A 49 -0.45 15.83 -0.19
CA ALA A 49 -1.19 14.98 0.76
C ALA A 49 -0.30 14.41 1.87
N ALA A 50 0.96 14.08 1.55
CA ALA A 50 1.93 13.61 2.53
C ALA A 50 2.53 14.72 3.41
N GLY A 51 2.35 16.01 3.05
CA GLY A 51 2.95 17.14 3.74
C GLY A 51 4.48 17.17 3.63
N VAL A 52 5.02 16.88 2.45
CA VAL A 52 6.47 16.93 2.15
C VAL A 52 6.75 17.62 0.82
N GLY A 53 7.98 18.05 0.60
CA GLY A 53 8.38 18.63 -0.70
C GLY A 53 8.60 17.57 -1.78
N GLN A 54 8.48 17.96 -3.06
CA GLN A 54 8.70 17.03 -4.18
C GLN A 54 10.12 16.44 -4.22
N GLY A 55 11.15 17.21 -3.86
CA GLY A 55 12.52 16.70 -3.75
C GLY A 55 12.63 15.54 -2.75
N THR A 56 11.81 15.56 -1.69
CA THR A 56 11.75 14.48 -0.69
C THR A 56 11.16 13.20 -1.27
N PHE A 57 10.19 13.27 -2.19
CA PHE A 57 9.63 12.09 -2.86
C PHE A 57 10.72 11.27 -3.55
N TYR A 58 11.59 11.96 -4.30
CA TYR A 58 12.65 11.34 -5.08
C TYR A 58 13.77 10.73 -4.23
N LEU A 59 13.78 10.91 -2.90
CA LEU A 59 14.66 10.16 -2.00
C LEU A 59 14.15 8.73 -1.73
N TYR A 60 12.86 8.47 -1.96
CA TYR A 60 12.20 7.20 -1.63
C TYR A 60 11.64 6.47 -2.83
N PHE A 61 11.14 7.20 -3.84
CA PHE A 61 10.53 6.64 -5.04
C PHE A 61 11.08 7.35 -6.28
N GLY A 62 11.56 6.59 -7.24
CA GLY A 62 12.11 7.09 -8.51
C GLY A 62 11.03 7.53 -9.51
N SER A 63 9.78 7.09 -9.35
CA SER A 63 8.69 7.46 -10.26
C SER A 63 7.30 7.28 -9.66
N LYS A 64 6.29 7.88 -10.31
CA LYS A 64 4.85 7.62 -10.03
C LYS A 64 4.51 6.13 -10.19
N LYS A 65 5.11 5.46 -11.20
CA LYS A 65 4.89 4.03 -11.43
C LYS A 65 5.46 3.20 -10.27
N GLN A 66 6.66 3.51 -9.79
CA GLN A 66 7.27 2.76 -8.70
C GLN A 66 6.40 2.83 -7.43
N VAL A 67 5.97 4.03 -7.02
CA VAL A 67 5.11 4.15 -5.83
C VAL A 67 3.76 3.45 -6.03
N PHE A 68 3.21 3.46 -7.25
CA PHE A 68 2.00 2.70 -7.58
C PHE A 68 2.21 1.19 -7.44
N ASP A 69 3.27 0.63 -8.04
CA ASP A 69 3.59 -0.79 -7.95
C ASP A 69 3.75 -1.21 -6.49
N GLU A 70 4.39 -0.37 -5.66
CA GLU A 70 4.55 -0.62 -4.24
C GLU A 70 3.24 -0.57 -3.45
N VAL A 71 2.35 0.39 -3.74
CA VAL A 71 0.99 0.41 -3.16
C VAL A 71 0.24 -0.88 -3.50
N VAL A 72 0.32 -1.35 -4.74
CA VAL A 72 -0.32 -2.60 -5.18
C VAL A 72 0.26 -3.80 -4.45
N LEU A 73 1.59 -3.87 -4.28
CA LEU A 73 2.24 -4.96 -3.54
C LEU A 73 1.81 -4.98 -2.06
N ASP A 74 1.75 -3.80 -1.43
CA ASP A 74 1.33 -3.65 -0.04
C ASP A 74 -0.14 -4.04 0.17
N LEU A 75 -1.05 -3.55 -0.69
CA LEU A 75 -2.47 -3.94 -0.67
C LEU A 75 -2.65 -5.45 -0.88
N ASN A 76 -1.90 -6.04 -1.81
CA ASN A 76 -1.91 -7.49 -2.04
C ASN A 76 -1.41 -8.28 -0.82
N ALA A 77 -0.46 -7.75 -0.06
CA ALA A 77 -0.01 -8.37 1.18
C ALA A 77 -1.09 -8.28 2.27
N ARG A 78 -1.71 -7.10 2.42
CA ARG A 78 -2.81 -6.86 3.37
C ARG A 78 -4.03 -7.74 3.09
N VAL A 79 -4.46 -7.88 1.83
CA VAL A 79 -5.62 -8.73 1.49
C VAL A 79 -5.34 -10.20 1.78
N ARG A 80 -4.13 -10.70 1.46
CA ARG A 80 -3.74 -12.09 1.78
C ARG A 80 -3.73 -12.33 3.29
N HIS A 81 -3.23 -11.36 4.06
CA HIS A 81 -3.24 -11.44 5.52
C HIS A 81 -4.67 -11.50 6.05
N ALA A 82 -5.55 -10.58 5.62
CA ALA A 82 -6.95 -10.54 6.03
C ALA A 82 -7.70 -11.83 5.68
N MET A 83 -7.48 -12.37 4.48
CA MET A 83 -8.03 -13.67 4.08
C MET A 83 -7.53 -14.80 4.98
N SER A 84 -6.23 -14.84 5.29
CA SER A 84 -5.66 -15.89 6.14
C SER A 84 -6.17 -15.82 7.57
N GLU A 85 -6.29 -14.62 8.14
CA GLU A 85 -6.83 -14.40 9.49
C GLU A 85 -8.30 -14.79 9.57
N ALA A 86 -9.12 -14.34 8.61
CA ALA A 86 -10.54 -14.69 8.59
C ALA A 86 -10.76 -16.19 8.39
N SER A 87 -9.99 -16.81 7.49
CA SER A 87 -10.05 -18.26 7.27
C SER A 87 -9.67 -19.06 8.52
N ALA A 88 -8.77 -18.54 9.37
CA ALA A 88 -8.35 -19.24 10.58
C ALA A 88 -9.48 -19.40 11.62
N ALA A 89 -10.54 -18.59 11.54
CA ALA A 89 -11.69 -18.66 12.43
C ALA A 89 -12.70 -19.76 12.06
N GLY A 90 -12.60 -20.37 10.88
CA GLY A 90 -13.50 -21.45 10.43
C GLY A 90 -13.13 -22.81 11.04
N SER A 91 -14.13 -23.60 11.42
CA SER A 91 -13.93 -24.93 12.00
C SER A 91 -13.95 -26.05 10.94
N THR A 92 -14.70 -25.85 9.86
CA THR A 92 -14.75 -26.76 8.71
C THR A 92 -14.05 -26.18 7.48
N ARG A 93 -13.65 -27.01 6.52
CA ARG A 93 -13.09 -26.53 5.25
C ARG A 93 -14.01 -25.52 4.55
N ALA A 94 -15.30 -25.81 4.49
CA ALA A 94 -16.28 -24.92 3.86
C ALA A 94 -16.37 -23.56 4.57
N GLU A 95 -16.36 -23.53 5.91
CA GLU A 95 -16.36 -22.28 6.68
C GLU A 95 -15.09 -21.47 6.45
N LYS A 96 -13.92 -22.13 6.43
CA LYS A 96 -12.64 -21.44 6.16
C LYS A 96 -12.66 -20.78 4.78
N GLU A 97 -13.14 -21.50 3.76
CA GLU A 97 -13.28 -20.96 2.40
C GLU A 97 -14.24 -19.77 2.35
N LEU A 98 -15.43 -19.88 2.98
CA LEU A 98 -16.42 -18.80 3.04
C LEU A 98 -15.89 -17.55 3.76
N LEU A 99 -15.22 -17.72 4.90
CA LEU A 99 -14.65 -16.60 5.66
C LEU A 99 -13.50 -15.93 4.92
N GLY A 100 -12.62 -16.72 4.27
CA GLY A 100 -11.55 -16.21 3.43
C GLY A 100 -12.07 -15.37 2.27
N PHE A 101 -13.06 -15.88 1.51
CA PHE A 101 -13.68 -15.10 0.43
C PHE A 101 -14.44 -13.89 0.94
N GLY A 102 -15.15 -14.00 2.07
CA GLY A 102 -15.84 -12.88 2.70
C GLY A 102 -14.86 -11.75 3.09
N ALA A 103 -13.67 -12.09 3.56
CA ALA A 103 -12.62 -11.11 3.85
C ALA A 103 -12.06 -10.48 2.56
N PHE A 104 -11.86 -11.25 1.50
CA PHE A 104 -11.44 -10.72 0.20
C PHE A 104 -12.43 -9.70 -0.36
N PHE A 105 -13.73 -10.03 -0.39
CA PHE A 105 -14.76 -9.12 -0.91
C PHE A 105 -14.90 -7.85 -0.06
N ARG A 106 -14.79 -7.97 1.26
CA ARG A 106 -14.82 -6.81 2.16
C ARG A 106 -13.62 -5.90 1.93
N PHE A 107 -12.42 -6.47 1.88
CA PHE A 107 -11.20 -5.71 1.63
C PHE A 107 -11.24 -4.99 0.27
N THR A 108 -11.64 -5.69 -0.78
CA THR A 108 -11.72 -5.10 -2.12
C THR A 108 -12.82 -4.05 -2.25
N ALA A 109 -13.92 -4.18 -1.52
CA ALA A 109 -14.96 -3.15 -1.42
C ALA A 109 -14.47 -1.89 -0.69
N ASP A 110 -13.65 -2.04 0.36
CA ASP A 110 -13.09 -0.93 1.13
C ASP A 110 -11.90 -0.24 0.42
N HIS A 111 -11.27 -0.93 -0.55
CA HIS A 111 -10.11 -0.44 -1.32
C HIS A 111 -10.36 -0.42 -2.85
N PRO A 112 -11.32 0.38 -3.36
CA PRO A 112 -11.69 0.40 -4.78
C PRO A 112 -10.59 0.92 -5.72
N ALA A 113 -9.50 1.48 -5.16
CA ALA A 113 -8.33 1.99 -5.86
C ALA A 113 -7.65 0.96 -6.78
N LEU A 114 -7.83 -0.32 -6.49
CA LEU A 114 -7.21 -1.41 -7.25
C LEU A 114 -7.89 -1.69 -8.60
N TYR A 115 -9.12 -1.22 -8.80
CA TYR A 115 -9.98 -1.66 -9.92
C TYR A 115 -10.69 -0.51 -10.66
N ARG A 116 -10.30 0.75 -10.42
CA ARG A 116 -10.78 1.94 -11.16
C ARG A 116 -9.68 2.48 -12.06
#